data_AF-S9U4X6-F1
#
_entry.id   AF-S9U4X6-F1
#
_cell.length_a   1.000
_cell.length_b   1.000
_cell.length_c   1.000
_cell.angle_alpha   90.00
_cell.angle_beta   90.00
_cell.angle_gamma   90.00
#
_symmetry.space_group_name_H-M   'P 1'
#
loop_
_entity.id
_entity.type
_entity.pdbx_description
1 polymer ?
#
loop_
_entity_poly.entity_id
_entity_poly.type
_entity_poly.pdbx_seq_one_letter_code
_entity_poly.pdbx_strand_id
1 'polypeptide(L)'
;MRPLRFPSLMLLPPPPSATSATDGPALAMARNYGEALQQLSCRWAAKFYGQVTYGPRNYPYPSSRWLARRFRMKKHRIIKRFRFRRYKLAAVANLPFAKMIRVGMLPELKSSKTKKGDTVDVGLSQQLVTAAKSSAAAGGGGAARKVAGKRTRPKSKYQV
;
A
#
# COMPACT_ATOMS: atom_id res chain seq x y z
N MET A 1 23.27 76.57 -32.35
CA MET A 1 22.77 75.19 -32.27
C MET A 1 23.68 74.38 -31.35
N ARG A 2 23.18 73.93 -30.19
CA ARG A 2 23.95 73.16 -29.21
C ARG A 2 23.69 71.66 -29.42
N PRO A 3 24.71 70.79 -29.46
CA PRO A 3 24.49 69.35 -29.56
C PRO A 3 23.97 68.80 -28.23
N LEU A 4 22.84 68.11 -28.27
CA LEU A 4 22.33 67.33 -27.14
C LEU A 4 23.23 66.12 -26.92
N ARG A 5 23.95 66.11 -25.80
CA ARG A 5 24.70 64.95 -25.32
C ARG A 5 23.71 63.89 -24.82
N PHE A 6 23.73 62.71 -25.41
CA PHE A 6 23.08 61.52 -24.86
C PHE A 6 23.90 61.01 -23.66
N PRO A 7 23.30 60.76 -22.48
CA PRO A 7 24.02 60.15 -21.38
C PRO A 7 24.29 58.67 -21.66
N SER A 8 25.57 58.34 -21.54
CA SER A 8 26.17 57.02 -21.62
C SER A 8 25.60 56.05 -20.57
N LEU A 9 25.20 54.88 -21.06
CA LEU A 9 25.17 53.56 -20.41
C LEU A 9 25.46 53.50 -18.90
N MET A 10 24.40 53.37 -18.08
CA MET A 10 24.50 52.71 -16.78
C MET A 10 24.28 51.21 -17.00
N LEU A 11 25.39 50.49 -17.10
CA LEU A 11 25.46 49.03 -17.12
C LEU A 11 24.97 48.52 -15.76
N LEU A 12 23.70 48.08 -15.67
CA LEU A 12 23.23 47.32 -14.52
C LEU A 12 23.92 45.95 -14.52
N PRO A 13 24.50 45.48 -13.40
CA PRO A 13 25.03 44.13 -13.33
C PRO A 13 23.89 43.11 -13.54
N PRO A 14 24.12 42.03 -14.32
CA PRO A 14 23.14 40.97 -14.47
C PRO A 14 22.88 40.31 -13.10
N PRO A 15 21.64 39.88 -12.81
CA PRO A 15 21.37 39.11 -11.59
C PRO A 15 22.23 37.83 -11.62
N PRO A 16 22.86 37.45 -10.49
CA PRO A 16 23.70 36.26 -10.45
C PRO A 16 22.88 35.06 -10.91
N SER A 17 23.35 34.46 -12.00
CA SER A 17 22.84 33.21 -12.54
C SER A 17 22.99 32.11 -11.49
N ALA A 18 21.89 31.42 -11.21
CA ALA A 18 21.84 30.01 -10.85
C ALA A 18 23.01 29.46 -10.00
N THR A 19 23.09 29.85 -8.73
CA THR A 19 23.75 29.00 -7.74
C THR A 19 22.77 27.93 -7.30
N SER A 20 23.10 26.68 -7.61
CA SER A 20 22.50 25.44 -7.12
C SER A 20 21.98 25.57 -5.69
N ALA A 21 20.67 25.78 -5.55
CA ALA A 21 20.00 25.65 -4.27
C ALA A 21 20.19 24.20 -3.83
N THR A 22 20.98 24.05 -2.77
CA THR A 22 21.08 22.85 -1.96
C THR A 22 19.67 22.32 -1.70
N ASP A 23 19.30 21.21 -2.38
CA ASP A 23 18.12 20.42 -2.05
C ASP A 23 18.33 19.97 -0.58
N GLY A 24 17.79 20.72 0.38
CA GLY A 24 17.97 20.43 1.81
C GLY A 24 17.49 19.01 2.13
N PRO A 25 18.04 18.34 3.16
CA PRO A 25 17.75 16.93 3.45
C PRO A 25 16.24 16.66 3.64
N ALA A 26 15.50 17.65 4.14
CA ALA A 26 14.04 17.58 4.28
C ALA A 26 13.28 17.45 2.94
N LEU A 27 13.76 18.10 1.86
CA LEU A 27 13.12 18.07 0.55
C LEU A 27 13.40 16.76 -0.19
N ALA A 28 14.63 16.24 -0.09
CA ALA A 28 14.96 14.91 -0.62
C ALA A 28 14.16 13.80 0.08
N MET A 29 13.98 13.92 1.41
CA MET A 29 13.22 12.97 2.22
C MET A 29 11.71 13.02 1.91
N ALA A 30 11.15 14.19 1.61
CA ALA A 30 9.74 14.32 1.21
C ALA A 30 9.43 13.67 -0.15
N ARG A 31 10.35 13.78 -1.12
CA ARG A 31 10.20 13.19 -2.48
C ARG A 31 10.19 11.66 -2.44
N ASN A 32 11.12 11.07 -1.69
CA ASN A 32 11.27 9.62 -1.58
C ASN A 32 10.47 9.02 -0.43
N TYR A 33 9.66 9.81 0.28
CA TYR A 33 8.92 9.34 1.46
C TYR A 33 8.06 8.11 1.17
N GLY A 34 7.42 8.05 -0.01
CA GLY A 34 6.59 6.91 -0.42
C GLY A 34 7.40 5.62 -0.61
N GLU A 35 8.54 5.71 -1.28
CA GLU A 35 9.41 4.56 -1.59
C GLU A 35 10.25 4.14 -0.38
N ALA A 36 10.83 5.10 0.34
CA ALA A 36 11.55 4.86 1.59
C ALA A 36 10.63 4.16 2.61
N LEU A 37 9.37 4.58 2.74
CA LEU A 37 8.41 3.88 3.60
C LEU A 37 8.06 2.49 3.10
N GLN A 38 8.08 2.25 1.79
CA GLN A 38 7.80 0.94 1.24
C GLN A 38 8.95 -0.03 1.53
N GLN A 39 10.20 0.44 1.41
CA GLN A 39 11.41 -0.30 1.78
C GLN A 39 11.51 -0.55 3.30
N LEU A 40 11.16 0.45 4.12
CA LEU A 40 11.16 0.33 5.58
C LEU A 40 9.98 -0.49 6.12
N SER A 41 8.89 -0.61 5.35
CA SER A 41 7.74 -1.41 5.78
C SER A 41 7.96 -2.89 5.49
N CYS A 42 8.50 -3.62 6.46
CA CYS A 42 8.50 -5.10 6.48
C CYS A 42 7.09 -5.66 6.70
N ARG A 43 6.09 -5.22 5.92
CA ARG A 43 4.68 -5.59 6.03
C ARG A 43 4.23 -6.23 4.74
N TRP A 44 3.57 -7.39 4.82
CA TRP A 44 3.11 -8.12 3.63
C TRP A 44 2.13 -7.33 2.75
N ALA A 45 1.34 -6.43 3.34
CA ALA A 45 0.38 -5.62 2.60
C ALA A 45 0.99 -4.26 2.22
N ALA A 46 0.74 -3.84 0.97
CA ALA A 46 1.17 -2.53 0.48
C ALA A 46 0.61 -1.38 1.35
N LYS A 47 1.49 -0.46 1.77
CA LYS A 47 1.11 0.72 2.56
C LYS A 47 0.24 1.68 1.73
N PHE A 48 0.66 1.94 0.50
CA PHE A 48 0.00 2.82 -0.45
C PHE A 48 -0.36 2.07 -1.74
N TYR A 49 -1.39 2.55 -2.44
CA TYR A 49 -1.89 1.94 -3.68
C TYR A 49 -1.67 2.89 -4.87
N GLY A 50 -0.42 2.98 -5.33
CA GLY A 50 0.06 3.95 -6.32
C GLY A 50 0.89 5.06 -5.67
N GLN A 51 1.34 6.03 -6.48
CA GLN A 51 2.22 7.11 -6.05
C GLN A 51 1.46 8.24 -5.35
N VAL A 52 1.49 8.24 -4.01
CA VAL A 52 0.78 9.22 -3.17
C VAL A 52 1.58 10.52 -2.97
N THR A 53 2.85 10.54 -3.35
CA THR A 53 3.74 11.69 -3.22
C THR A 53 3.87 12.49 -4.53
N TYR A 54 2.92 12.34 -5.45
CA TYR A 54 2.89 13.07 -6.72
C TYR A 54 2.55 14.55 -6.48
N GLY A 55 3.57 15.38 -6.34
CA GLY A 55 3.46 16.82 -6.15
C GLY A 55 4.69 17.54 -6.73
N PRO A 56 4.69 18.88 -6.77
CA PRO A 56 5.84 19.64 -7.25
C PRO A 56 7.07 19.35 -6.37
N ARG A 57 8.26 19.38 -7.00
CA ARG A 57 9.55 18.95 -6.41
C ARG A 57 9.78 19.47 -4.99
N ASN A 58 9.39 20.71 -4.70
CA ASN A 58 9.67 21.40 -3.43
C ASN A 58 8.43 21.59 -2.55
N TYR A 59 7.44 20.70 -2.67
CA TYR A 59 6.29 20.74 -1.77
C TYR A 59 6.73 20.37 -0.33
N PRO A 60 6.40 21.17 0.70
CA PRO A 60 6.95 21.01 2.05
C PRO A 60 6.40 19.80 2.83
N TYR A 61 5.47 19.03 2.24
CA TYR A 61 4.87 17.85 2.83
C TYR A 61 4.99 16.66 1.87
N PRO A 62 4.93 15.41 2.36
CA PRO A 62 5.01 14.24 1.49
C PRO A 62 3.85 14.14 0.50
N SER A 63 2.66 14.67 0.82
CA SER A 63 1.51 14.65 -0.10
C SER A 63 0.57 15.82 0.16
N SER A 64 -0.08 16.32 -0.90
CA SER A 64 -1.15 17.31 -0.76
C SER A 64 -2.42 16.66 -0.21
N ARG A 65 -3.26 17.45 0.49
CA ARG A 65 -4.52 16.93 1.06
C ARG A 65 -5.46 16.37 -0.01
N TRP A 66 -5.49 17.01 -1.18
CA TRP A 66 -6.34 16.58 -2.30
C TRP A 66 -5.91 15.22 -2.85
N LEU A 67 -4.61 15.04 -3.11
CA LEU A 67 -4.09 13.79 -3.67
C LEU A 67 -4.19 12.65 -2.65
N ALA A 68 -3.86 12.92 -1.39
CA ALA A 68 -4.04 11.97 -0.30
C ALA A 68 -5.50 11.50 -0.17
N ARG A 69 -6.49 12.40 -0.36
CA ARG A 69 -7.92 12.03 -0.36
C ARG A 69 -8.28 11.09 -1.51
N ARG A 70 -7.78 11.33 -2.73
CA ARG A 70 -8.03 10.44 -3.89
C ARG A 70 -7.46 9.04 -3.66
N PHE A 71 -6.21 8.96 -3.20
CA PHE A 71 -5.59 7.67 -2.93
C PHE A 71 -6.17 6.96 -1.69
N ARG A 72 -6.65 7.72 -0.69
CA ARG A 72 -7.44 7.18 0.42
C ARG A 72 -8.72 6.52 -0.08
N MET A 73 -9.44 7.17 -1.00
CA MET A 73 -10.64 6.58 -1.62
C MET A 73 -10.33 5.34 -2.46
N LYS A 74 -9.23 5.35 -3.22
CA LYS A 74 -8.75 4.17 -3.97
C LYS A 74 -8.43 3.00 -3.02
N LYS A 75 -7.65 3.25 -1.97
CA LYS A 75 -7.34 2.25 -0.93
C LYS A 75 -8.60 1.73 -0.26
N HIS A 76 -9.53 2.61 0.12
CA HIS A 76 -10.80 2.23 0.73
C HIS A 76 -11.58 1.26 -0.17
N ARG A 77 -11.73 1.56 -1.47
CA ARG A 77 -12.43 0.68 -2.44
C ARG A 77 -11.76 -0.69 -2.55
N ILE A 78 -10.43 -0.75 -2.59
CA ILE A 78 -9.66 -2.00 -2.68
C ILE A 78 -9.84 -2.85 -1.42
N ILE A 79 -9.65 -2.25 -0.24
CA ILE A 79 -9.80 -2.96 1.04
C ILE A 79 -11.25 -3.42 1.26
N LYS A 80 -12.22 -2.57 0.91
CA LYS A 80 -13.65 -2.91 0.94
C LYS A 80 -13.91 -4.14 0.06
N ARG A 81 -13.38 -4.18 -1.16
CA ARG A 81 -13.48 -5.34 -2.07
C ARG A 81 -12.86 -6.61 -1.47
N PHE A 82 -11.68 -6.53 -0.86
CA PHE A 82 -11.03 -7.68 -0.23
C PHE A 82 -11.86 -8.27 0.91
N ARG A 83 -12.47 -7.41 1.74
CA ARG A 83 -13.36 -7.84 2.83
C ARG A 83 -14.62 -8.50 2.30
N PHE A 84 -15.36 -7.86 1.41
CA PHE A 84 -16.63 -8.40 0.92
C PHE A 84 -16.46 -9.70 0.12
N ARG A 85 -15.36 -9.85 -0.60
CA ARG A 85 -15.08 -11.07 -1.36
C ARG A 85 -14.31 -12.12 -0.54
N ARG A 86 -14.14 -11.91 0.77
CA ARG A 86 -13.48 -12.83 1.72
C ARG A 86 -12.14 -13.36 1.20
N TYR A 87 -11.27 -12.46 0.76
CA TYR A 87 -9.96 -12.85 0.22
C TYR A 87 -9.11 -13.53 1.31
N LYS A 88 -8.60 -14.72 1.00
CA LYS A 88 -7.68 -15.50 1.84
C LYS A 88 -6.45 -15.86 1.00
N LEU A 89 -5.26 -15.59 1.52
CA LEU A 89 -3.96 -15.87 0.88
C LEU A 89 -3.12 -16.73 1.82
N ALA A 90 -2.34 -17.65 1.26
CA ALA A 90 -1.38 -18.45 2.01
C ALA A 90 -0.04 -18.48 1.28
N ALA A 91 1.04 -18.41 2.05
CA ALA A 91 2.39 -18.71 1.59
C ALA A 91 2.86 -19.95 2.35
N VAL A 92 3.31 -20.96 1.61
CA VAL A 92 3.73 -22.25 2.16
C VAL A 92 5.25 -22.33 2.05
N ALA A 93 5.91 -22.88 3.08
CA ALA A 93 7.36 -22.79 3.24
C ALA A 93 8.17 -23.35 2.05
N ASN A 94 7.90 -24.58 1.63
CA ASN A 94 8.65 -25.25 0.56
C ASN A 94 8.13 -24.90 -0.85
N LEU A 95 7.39 -23.80 -0.99
CA LEU A 95 6.88 -23.30 -2.26
C LEU A 95 7.42 -21.88 -2.51
N PRO A 96 7.49 -21.42 -3.76
CA PRO A 96 7.93 -20.06 -4.06
C PRO A 96 7.03 -19.03 -3.37
N PHE A 97 7.54 -18.36 -2.33
CA PHE A 97 6.81 -17.39 -1.49
C PHE A 97 6.19 -16.23 -2.28
N ALA A 98 6.80 -15.84 -3.40
CA ALA A 98 6.26 -14.80 -4.28
C ALA A 98 4.92 -15.23 -4.93
N LYS A 99 4.72 -16.53 -5.15
CA LYS A 99 3.49 -17.11 -5.71
C LYS A 99 2.60 -17.65 -4.59
N MET A 100 1.91 -16.74 -3.91
CA MET A 100 0.98 -17.09 -2.84
C MET A 100 -0.28 -17.80 -3.38
N ILE A 101 -0.72 -18.84 -2.68
CA ILE A 101 -1.93 -19.59 -3.00
C ILE A 101 -3.17 -18.78 -2.60
N ARG A 102 -4.12 -18.64 -3.52
CA ARG A 102 -5.39 -17.93 -3.30
C ARG A 102 -6.41 -18.88 -2.65
N VAL A 103 -6.26 -19.11 -1.35
CA VAL A 103 -7.12 -19.99 -0.55
C VAL A 103 -8.61 -19.65 -0.70
N GLY A 104 -8.97 -18.37 -0.86
CA GLY A 104 -10.36 -17.96 -1.07
C GLY A 104 -10.99 -18.38 -2.40
N MET A 105 -10.21 -18.97 -3.31
CA MET A 105 -10.66 -19.54 -4.59
C MET A 105 -10.67 -21.09 -4.58
N LEU A 106 -10.27 -21.73 -3.48
CA LEU A 106 -10.40 -23.18 -3.32
C LEU A 106 -11.89 -23.59 -3.33
N PRO A 107 -12.24 -24.75 -3.89
CA PRO A 107 -13.64 -25.15 -4.07
C PRO A 107 -14.46 -25.15 -2.78
N GLU A 108 -13.86 -25.46 -1.63
CA GLU A 108 -14.53 -25.52 -0.32
C GLU A 108 -14.74 -24.14 0.32
N LEU A 109 -13.91 -23.15 -0.02
CA LEU A 109 -13.90 -21.81 0.60
C LEU A 109 -14.33 -20.69 -0.36
N LYS A 110 -14.60 -21.04 -1.62
CA LYS A 110 -15.02 -20.13 -2.67
C LYS A 110 -16.38 -19.52 -2.35
N SER A 111 -16.44 -18.18 -2.34
CA SER A 111 -17.69 -17.45 -2.12
C SER A 111 -18.65 -17.45 -3.32
N SER A 112 -18.14 -17.65 -4.54
CA SER A 112 -18.94 -17.61 -5.77
C SER A 112 -19.35 -19.02 -6.21
N LYS A 113 -20.65 -19.27 -6.39
CA LYS A 113 -21.13 -20.58 -6.85
C LYS A 113 -20.73 -20.90 -8.29
N THR A 114 -20.59 -19.88 -9.14
CA THR A 114 -20.48 -20.02 -10.59
C THR A 114 -19.04 -20.11 -11.11
N LYS A 115 -18.08 -19.42 -10.49
CA LYS A 115 -16.71 -19.39 -11.00
C LYS A 115 -15.97 -20.69 -10.76
N LYS A 116 -15.12 -21.12 -11.70
CA LYS A 116 -14.19 -22.25 -11.50
C LYS A 116 -13.24 -21.93 -10.34
N GLY A 117 -13.02 -22.91 -9.46
CA GLY A 117 -12.08 -22.80 -8.36
C GLY A 117 -10.64 -22.98 -8.83
N ASP A 118 -9.68 -22.55 -8.01
CA ASP A 118 -8.27 -22.83 -8.23
C ASP A 118 -7.97 -24.30 -7.89
N THR A 119 -7.15 -24.95 -8.72
CA THR A 119 -6.68 -26.32 -8.50
C THR A 119 -5.37 -26.30 -7.73
N VAL A 120 -5.35 -26.99 -6.60
CA VAL A 120 -4.17 -27.18 -5.73
C VAL A 120 -4.12 -28.67 -5.37
N ASP A 121 -2.93 -29.18 -5.04
CA ASP A 121 -2.77 -30.54 -4.53
C ASP A 121 -3.77 -30.86 -3.39
N VAL A 122 -4.31 -32.07 -3.38
CA VAL A 122 -5.41 -32.48 -2.50
C VAL A 122 -4.98 -32.51 -1.03
N GLY A 123 -3.76 -32.97 -0.74
CA GLY A 123 -3.24 -32.97 0.64
C GLY A 123 -3.03 -31.54 1.15
N LEU A 124 -2.46 -30.69 0.30
CA LEU A 124 -2.20 -29.28 0.61
C LEU A 124 -3.51 -28.49 0.78
N SER A 125 -4.50 -28.70 -0.09
CA SER A 125 -5.80 -28.00 -0.02
C SER A 125 -6.55 -28.32 1.27
N GLN A 126 -6.56 -29.59 1.71
CA GLN A 126 -7.17 -30.01 2.97
C GLN A 126 -6.49 -29.36 4.18
N GLN A 127 -5.16 -29.30 4.20
CA GLN A 127 -4.41 -28.60 5.26
C GLN A 127 -4.76 -27.11 5.31
N LEU A 128 -4.86 -26.44 4.17
CA LEU A 128 -5.23 -25.02 4.09
C LEU A 128 -6.67 -24.77 4.52
N VAL A 129 -7.62 -25.63 4.14
CA VAL A 129 -9.02 -25.54 4.57
C VAL A 129 -9.11 -25.73 6.08
N THR A 130 -8.38 -26.68 6.65
CA THR A 130 -8.32 -26.93 8.09
C THR A 130 -7.69 -25.77 8.85
N ALA A 131 -6.60 -25.20 8.34
CA ALA A 131 -5.98 -24.00 8.91
C ALA A 131 -6.91 -22.77 8.85
N ALA A 132 -7.60 -22.58 7.73
CA ALA A 132 -8.58 -21.51 7.59
C ALA A 132 -9.74 -21.69 8.58
N LYS A 133 -10.32 -22.89 8.65
CA LYS A 133 -11.42 -23.23 9.56
C LYS A 133 -11.01 -23.15 11.03
N SER A 134 -9.85 -23.64 11.43
CA SER A 134 -9.40 -23.53 12.84
C SER A 134 -9.16 -22.07 13.26
N SER A 135 -8.61 -21.25 12.36
CA SER A 135 -8.45 -19.81 12.60
C SER A 135 -9.78 -19.04 12.61
N ALA A 136 -10.77 -19.51 11.83
CA ALA A 136 -12.10 -18.92 11.68
C ALA A 136 -13.13 -19.46 12.67
N ALA A 137 -12.97 -20.68 13.18
CA ALA A 137 -13.78 -21.29 14.22
C ALA A 137 -13.61 -20.51 15.51
N ALA A 138 -12.40 -20.01 15.78
CA ALA A 138 -12.20 -18.98 16.78
C ALA A 138 -13.03 -17.69 16.54
N GLY A 139 -13.67 -17.49 15.38
CA GLY A 139 -14.37 -16.28 14.94
C GLY A 139 -15.83 -16.43 14.48
N GLY A 140 -16.46 -17.60 14.63
CA GLY A 140 -17.90 -17.81 14.38
C GLY A 140 -18.72 -17.73 15.67
N GLY A 141 -19.89 -17.09 15.64
CA GLY A 141 -20.78 -16.95 16.80
C GLY A 141 -21.14 -18.31 17.40
N GLY A 142 -20.77 -18.51 18.67
CA GLY A 142 -20.87 -19.78 19.37
C GLY A 142 -19.52 -20.22 19.94
N ALA A 143 -19.10 -19.58 21.03
CA ALA A 143 -18.23 -20.14 22.08
C ALA A 143 -16.98 -20.98 21.70
N ALA A 144 -16.33 -20.83 20.55
CA ALA A 144 -14.98 -21.36 20.37
C ALA A 144 -13.98 -20.38 21.01
N ARG A 145 -13.87 -20.54 22.33
CA ARG A 145 -13.03 -19.77 23.27
C ARG A 145 -11.67 -19.51 22.63
N LYS A 146 -11.18 -18.26 22.69
CA LYS A 146 -9.74 -17.97 22.55
C LYS A 146 -9.00 -19.10 23.26
N VAL A 147 -8.15 -19.83 22.54
CA VAL A 147 -7.41 -20.94 23.14
C VAL A 147 -6.62 -20.36 24.32
N ALA A 148 -6.94 -20.81 25.53
CA ALA A 148 -6.26 -20.34 26.74
C ALA A 148 -4.75 -20.58 26.59
N GLY A 149 -3.95 -19.64 27.09
CA GLY A 149 -2.49 -19.67 26.88
C GLY A 149 -2.01 -19.16 25.51
N LYS A 150 -2.89 -18.91 24.52
CA LYS A 150 -2.51 -18.30 23.24
C LYS A 150 -2.79 -16.79 23.20
N ARG A 151 -1.93 -16.05 22.47
CA ARG A 151 -2.07 -14.60 22.28
C ARG A 151 -3.39 -14.27 21.57
N THR A 152 -4.09 -13.24 22.05
CA THR A 152 -5.32 -12.76 21.40
C THR A 152 -5.01 -12.23 19.99
N ARG A 153 -5.86 -12.56 19.02
CA ARG A 153 -5.79 -12.08 17.63
C ARG A 153 -7.11 -11.40 17.23
N PRO A 154 -7.08 -10.38 16.37
CA PRO A 154 -8.30 -9.68 15.93
C PRO A 154 -9.17 -10.60 15.08
N LYS A 155 -10.49 -10.51 15.27
CA LYS A 155 -11.51 -11.32 14.58
C LYS A 155 -12.43 -10.41 13.77
N SER A 156 -13.02 -10.93 12.70
CA SER A 156 -14.01 -10.17 11.91
C SER A 156 -15.01 -11.07 11.17
N LYS A 157 -16.20 -10.53 10.87
CA LYS A 157 -17.25 -11.21 10.07
C LYS A 157 -16.74 -11.82 8.75
N TYR A 158 -15.75 -11.19 8.11
CA TYR A 158 -15.26 -11.58 6.79
C TYR A 158 -14.14 -12.63 6.82
N GLN A 159 -13.71 -13.06 8.01
CA GLN A 159 -12.65 -14.05 8.19
C GLN A 159 -13.17 -15.49 8.04
N VAL A 160 -14.46 -15.70 8.31
CA VAL A 160 -15.13 -17.02 8.27
C VAL A 160 -15.01 -17.67 6.90
#